data_AF-A0A937D9D4-F1
#
_entry.id   AF-A0A937D9D4-F1
#
_cell.length_a   1.000
_cell.length_b   1.000
_cell.length_c   1.000
_cell.angle_alpha   90.00
_cell.angle_beta   90.00
_cell.angle_gamma   90.00
#
_symmetry.space_group_name_H-M   'P 1'
#
loop_
_entity.id
_entity.type
_entity.pdbx_description
1 polymer ?
#
loop_
_entity_poly.entity_id
_entity_poly.type
_entity_poly.pdbx_seq_one_letter_code
_entity_poly.pdbx_strand_id
1 'polypeptide(L)'
;MKNVVIIIVLFQSFQFIYAQKGFIETKKYLVTTEITDQGKEHPAYVVNLVRSGNSSEKISTLTIDDTELFEDIFITTLENPGLEGISEVIKMEVEYLGCCAHVEAYYFTVSDDGDTIVSLPELKNVYCENSNTDFQYIFPNQEYGIQGNILQTQTFYKNTSDIKYVNLKKSFEWTNGAITIDPSNTIAITSN
;
A
#
# COMPACT_ATOMS: atom_id res chain seq x y z
N MET A 1 -2.32 -40.54 7.97
CA MET A 1 -2.18 -39.59 6.84
C MET A 1 -3.06 -38.40 7.18
N LYS A 2 -2.47 -37.24 7.51
CA LYS A 2 -3.24 -36.05 7.90
C LYS A 2 -3.84 -35.43 6.64
N ASN A 3 -5.16 -35.28 6.63
CA ASN A 3 -5.89 -34.59 5.57
C ASN A 3 -5.53 -33.10 5.65
N VAL A 4 -4.73 -32.62 4.69
CA VAL A 4 -4.53 -31.18 4.47
C VAL A 4 -5.69 -30.73 3.58
N VAL A 5 -6.61 -29.97 4.17
CA VAL A 5 -7.69 -29.31 3.42
C VAL A 5 -7.07 -28.08 2.78
N ILE A 6 -6.86 -28.12 1.46
CA ILE A 6 -6.45 -26.95 0.68
C ILE A 6 -7.73 -26.19 0.37
N ILE A 7 -7.99 -25.10 1.11
CA ILE A 7 -9.05 -24.15 0.78
C ILE A 7 -8.46 -23.22 -0.29
N ILE A 8 -8.88 -23.40 -1.54
CA ILE A 8 -8.60 -22.45 -2.63
C ILE A 8 -9.69 -21.37 -2.54
N VAL A 9 -9.39 -20.29 -1.83
CA VAL A 9 -10.20 -19.07 -1.89
C VAL A 9 -9.90 -18.42 -3.26
N LEU A 10 -10.93 -18.32 -4.09
CA LEU A 10 -10.87 -17.58 -5.36
C LEU A 10 -10.81 -16.09 -5.01
N PHE A 11 -9.59 -15.55 -4.92
CA PHE A 11 -9.35 -14.12 -4.85
C PHE A 11 -9.93 -13.46 -6.11
N GLN A 12 -11.09 -12.83 -5.99
CA GLN A 12 -11.43 -11.68 -6.80
C GLN A 12 -10.51 -10.54 -6.34
N SER A 13 -9.21 -10.66 -6.61
CA SER A 13 -8.25 -9.57 -6.42
C SER A 13 -8.85 -8.34 -7.08
N PHE A 14 -9.03 -7.24 -6.36
CA PHE A 14 -9.50 -5.99 -6.94
C PHE A 14 -8.56 -5.62 -8.10
N GLN A 15 -9.05 -5.86 -9.33
CA GLN A 15 -8.27 -5.69 -10.55
C GLN A 15 -8.13 -4.19 -10.82
N PHE A 16 -6.96 -3.66 -10.45
CA PHE A 16 -6.26 -2.52 -11.06
C PHE A 16 -6.98 -1.16 -11.09
N ILE A 17 -6.62 -0.36 -10.11
CA ILE A 17 -6.81 1.10 -10.10
C ILE A 17 -5.79 1.74 -11.06
N TYR A 18 -6.25 2.34 -12.17
CA TYR A 18 -5.39 2.87 -13.24
C TYR A 18 -4.32 3.86 -12.78
N ALA A 19 -4.60 4.67 -11.76
CA ALA A 19 -3.63 5.64 -11.25
C ALA A 19 -2.53 5.00 -10.38
N GLN A 20 -2.67 3.73 -9.99
CA GLN A 20 -1.65 2.92 -9.34
C GLN A 20 -0.97 1.94 -10.31
N LYS A 21 -1.13 2.15 -11.63
CA LYS A 21 -0.45 1.33 -12.64
C LYS A 21 1.06 1.32 -12.39
N GLY A 22 1.66 0.13 -12.49
CA GLY A 22 3.09 -0.09 -12.26
C GLY A 22 3.38 -0.87 -10.98
N PHE A 23 2.48 -0.84 -9.99
CA PHE A 23 2.57 -1.77 -8.86
C PHE A 23 2.23 -3.20 -9.30
N ILE A 24 3.14 -4.13 -9.00
CA ILE A 24 3.00 -5.55 -9.33
C ILE A 24 3.22 -6.42 -8.10
N GLU A 25 2.53 -7.56 -8.02
CA GLU A 25 2.76 -8.55 -6.97
C GLU A 25 4.22 -9.00 -6.98
N THR A 26 4.82 -9.14 -5.79
CA THR A 26 6.24 -9.42 -5.63
C THR A 26 6.49 -10.58 -4.70
N LYS A 27 7.59 -11.29 -4.94
CA LYS A 27 8.14 -12.32 -4.05
C LYS A 27 9.43 -11.88 -3.35
N LYS A 28 9.87 -10.63 -3.58
CA LYS A 28 11.04 -10.02 -2.93
C LYS A 28 10.79 -9.74 -1.46
N TYR A 29 9.52 -9.57 -1.08
CA TYR A 29 9.08 -9.26 0.27
C TYR A 29 8.00 -10.23 0.69
N LEU A 30 7.91 -10.48 2.00
CA LEU A 30 6.91 -11.35 2.58
C LEU A 30 6.49 -10.84 3.96
N VAL A 31 5.33 -11.28 4.40
CA VAL A 31 4.83 -11.03 5.74
C VAL A 31 5.03 -12.27 6.60
N THR A 32 5.52 -12.04 7.82
CA THR A 32 5.51 -13.04 8.90
C THR A 32 4.55 -12.60 9.99
N THR A 33 3.79 -13.55 10.52
CA THR A 33 2.77 -13.27 11.54
C THR A 33 3.11 -14.00 12.84
N GLU A 34 3.09 -13.26 13.94
CA GLU A 34 3.28 -13.76 15.30
C GLU A 34 1.99 -13.48 16.11
N ILE A 35 1.44 -14.48 16.80
CA ILE A 35 0.23 -14.32 17.62
C ILE A 35 0.67 -14.04 19.05
N THR A 36 0.37 -12.84 19.57
CA THR A 36 0.96 -12.36 20.84
C THR A 36 0.24 -12.85 22.10
N ASP A 37 -1.05 -13.21 22.02
CA ASP A 37 -1.86 -13.53 23.20
C ASP A 37 -2.80 -14.74 22.97
N GLN A 38 -2.24 -15.94 22.77
CA GLN A 38 -2.99 -17.18 22.44
C GLN A 38 -4.09 -17.61 23.44
N GLY A 39 -4.29 -16.88 24.54
CA GLY A 39 -5.32 -17.13 25.56
C GLY A 39 -6.50 -16.13 25.58
N LYS A 40 -6.53 -15.13 24.70
CA LYS A 40 -7.66 -14.20 24.55
C LYS A 40 -8.64 -14.68 23.48
N GLU A 41 -9.90 -14.28 23.60
CA GLU A 41 -10.95 -14.59 22.62
C GLU A 41 -10.61 -14.01 21.24
N HIS A 42 -9.97 -12.83 21.21
CA HIS A 42 -9.48 -12.16 20.00
C HIS A 42 -8.01 -11.78 20.20
N PRO A 43 -7.05 -12.66 19.84
CA PRO A 43 -5.64 -12.39 20.01
C PRO A 43 -5.13 -11.46 18.89
N ALA A 44 -4.39 -10.40 19.25
CA ALA A 44 -3.78 -9.54 18.24
C ALA A 44 -2.69 -10.27 17.44
N TYR A 45 -2.61 -9.97 16.14
CA TYR A 45 -1.54 -10.44 15.28
C TYR A 45 -0.46 -9.38 15.16
N VAL A 46 0.78 -9.75 15.44
CA VAL A 46 1.95 -8.94 15.11
C VAL A 46 2.45 -9.38 13.74
N VAL A 47 2.36 -8.48 12.79
CA VAL A 47 2.76 -8.70 11.40
C VAL A 47 4.06 -7.97 11.12
N ASN A 48 5.05 -8.68 10.60
CA ASN A 48 6.31 -8.09 10.18
C ASN A 48 6.49 -8.22 8.67
N LEU A 49 6.73 -7.09 8.01
CA LEU A 49 7.22 -7.04 6.64
C LEU A 49 8.73 -7.31 6.63
N VAL A 50 9.18 -8.27 5.84
CA VAL A 50 10.60 -8.68 5.76
C VAL A 50 11.02 -8.93 4.32
N ARG A 51 12.34 -8.93 4.06
CA ARG A 51 12.90 -9.36 2.77
C ARG A 51 12.84 -10.88 2.64
N SER A 52 12.51 -11.35 1.43
CA SER A 52 12.53 -12.77 1.08
C SER A 52 13.96 -13.29 1.10
N GLY A 53 14.23 -14.27 1.97
CA GLY A 53 15.57 -14.82 2.20
C GLY A 53 16.30 -14.25 3.42
N ASN A 54 15.80 -13.17 4.04
CA ASN A 54 16.29 -12.68 5.33
C ASN A 54 15.12 -12.24 6.23
N SER A 55 14.47 -13.21 6.88
CA SER A 55 13.36 -12.93 7.80
C SER A 55 13.79 -12.38 9.16
N SER A 56 15.11 -12.23 9.41
CA SER A 56 15.61 -11.67 10.67
C SER A 56 15.55 -10.14 10.70
N GLU A 57 15.58 -9.50 9.53
CA GLU A 57 15.52 -8.06 9.38
C GLU A 57 14.08 -7.62 9.10
N LYS A 58 13.50 -6.90 10.07
CA LYS A 58 12.14 -6.38 10.00
C LYS A 58 12.16 -5.00 9.34
N ILE A 59 11.54 -4.88 8.17
CA ILE A 59 11.34 -3.61 7.47
C ILE A 59 10.32 -2.76 8.22
N SER A 60 9.23 -3.40 8.64
CA SER A 60 8.17 -2.78 9.43
C SER A 60 7.49 -3.83 10.28
N THR A 61 6.95 -3.40 11.42
CA THR A 61 6.12 -4.20 12.31
C THR A 61 4.83 -3.44 12.56
N LEU A 62 3.69 -4.10 12.33
CA LEU A 62 2.37 -3.59 12.63
C LEU A 62 1.62 -4.59 13.52
N THR A 63 0.61 -4.08 14.22
CA THR A 63 -0.30 -4.90 15.03
C THR A 63 -1.68 -4.84 14.40
N ILE A 64 -2.26 -6.01 14.17
CA ILE A 64 -3.64 -6.18 13.74
C ILE A 64 -4.44 -6.56 14.97
N ASP A 65 -5.20 -5.62 15.50
CA ASP A 65 -6.03 -5.81 16.69
C ASP A 65 -7.39 -6.45 16.34
N ASP A 66 -7.95 -6.12 15.18
CA ASP A 66 -9.24 -6.63 14.72
C ASP A 66 -9.08 -7.88 13.85
N THR A 67 -8.68 -8.98 14.50
CA THR A 67 -8.40 -10.25 13.81
C THR A 67 -9.65 -10.99 13.34
N GLU A 68 -10.84 -10.59 13.81
CA GLU A 68 -12.11 -11.16 13.34
C GLU A 68 -12.46 -10.68 11.94
N LEU A 69 -12.20 -9.40 11.66
CA LEU A 69 -12.47 -8.79 10.36
C LEU A 69 -11.29 -8.87 9.39
N PHE A 70 -10.09 -9.19 9.89
CA PHE A 70 -8.90 -9.37 9.06
C PHE A 70 -9.13 -10.43 7.97
N GLU A 71 -8.93 -10.03 6.71
CA GLU A 71 -9.11 -10.91 5.54
C GLU A 71 -7.74 -11.36 4.99
N ASP A 72 -6.93 -10.41 4.49
CA ASP A 72 -5.62 -10.72 3.89
C ASP A 72 -4.66 -9.53 3.88
N ILE A 73 -3.39 -9.81 3.51
CA ILE A 73 -2.35 -8.81 3.26
C ILE A 73 -1.77 -8.98 1.86
N PHE A 74 -1.83 -7.91 1.08
CA PHE A 74 -1.26 -7.88 -0.27
C PHE A 74 0.04 -7.08 -0.28
N ILE A 75 1.06 -7.60 -0.97
CA ILE A 75 2.34 -6.90 -1.14
C ILE A 75 2.60 -6.72 -2.63
N THR A 76 2.79 -5.47 -3.03
CA THR A 76 3.17 -5.11 -4.40
C THR A 76 4.38 -4.18 -4.38
N THR A 77 5.13 -4.12 -5.48
CA THR A 77 6.22 -3.17 -5.65
C THR A 77 6.09 -2.35 -6.92
N LEU A 78 6.55 -1.11 -6.86
CA LEU A 78 6.77 -0.22 -8.00
C LEU A 78 8.28 -0.03 -8.17
N GLU A 79 8.85 -0.64 -9.20
CA GLU A 79 10.26 -0.45 -9.55
C GLU A 79 10.49 0.92 -10.18
N ASN A 80 11.65 1.52 -9.89
CA ASN A 80 12.10 2.81 -10.42
C ASN A 80 11.00 3.88 -10.41
N PRO A 81 10.57 4.35 -9.23
CA PRO A 81 9.46 5.31 -9.09
C PRO A 81 9.73 6.68 -9.74
N GLY A 82 10.95 6.91 -10.27
CA GLY A 82 11.36 8.19 -10.84
C GLY A 82 11.78 9.21 -9.78
N LEU A 83 12.17 8.74 -8.59
CA LEU A 83 12.79 9.53 -7.53
C LEU A 83 14.29 9.22 -7.49
N GLU A 84 15.12 10.24 -7.40
CA GLU A 84 16.58 10.07 -7.32
C GLU A 84 16.97 9.30 -6.05
N GLY A 85 17.79 8.27 -6.20
CA GLY A 85 18.29 7.47 -5.07
C GLY A 85 17.30 6.43 -4.54
N ILE A 86 16.15 6.22 -5.19
CA ILE A 86 15.14 5.21 -4.82
C ILE A 86 15.01 4.17 -5.92
N SER A 87 15.24 2.90 -5.57
CA SER A 87 15.16 1.78 -6.50
C SER A 87 13.74 1.26 -6.65
N GLU A 88 12.97 1.20 -5.57
CA GLU A 88 11.60 0.68 -5.58
C GLU A 88 10.75 1.24 -4.44
N VAL A 89 9.43 1.10 -4.57
CA VAL A 89 8.47 1.35 -3.51
C VAL A 89 7.74 0.06 -3.20
N ILE A 90 7.73 -0.34 -1.94
CA ILE A 90 6.89 -1.44 -1.43
C ILE A 90 5.55 -0.85 -1.01
N LYS A 91 4.46 -1.45 -1.48
CA LYS A 91 3.10 -1.17 -1.00
C LYS A 91 2.56 -2.43 -0.35
N MET A 92 2.16 -2.30 0.91
CA MET A 92 1.51 -3.34 1.69
C MET A 92 0.10 -2.88 2.03
N GLU A 93 -0.90 -3.68 1.68
CA GLU A 93 -2.31 -3.41 1.96
C GLU A 93 -2.84 -4.46 2.91
N VAL A 94 -3.39 -4.03 4.04
CA VAL A 94 -4.09 -4.90 4.99
C VAL A 94 -5.58 -4.70 4.78
N GLU A 95 -6.28 -5.77 4.39
CA GLU A 95 -7.71 -5.76 4.12
C GLU A 95 -8.49 -6.33 5.31
N TYR A 96 -9.56 -5.61 5.68
CA TYR A 96 -10.54 -6.03 6.68
C TYR A 96 -11.93 -6.04 6.05
N LEU A 97 -12.66 -7.14 6.21
CA LEU A 97 -13.98 -7.32 5.62
C LEU A 97 -15.08 -7.29 6.69
N GLY A 98 -15.79 -6.17 6.75
CA GLY A 98 -16.99 -5.99 7.57
C GLY A 98 -18.23 -5.74 6.71
N CYS A 99 -19.07 -4.77 7.11
CA CYS A 99 -20.16 -4.29 6.26
C CYS A 99 -19.68 -3.55 5.00
N CYS A 100 -18.44 -3.05 5.04
CA CYS A 100 -17.69 -2.50 3.93
C CYS A 100 -16.28 -3.11 3.97
N ALA A 101 -15.54 -3.08 2.86
CA ALA A 101 -14.13 -3.42 2.87
C ALA A 101 -13.32 -2.21 3.38
N HIS A 102 -12.45 -2.43 4.36
CA HIS A 102 -11.53 -1.43 4.87
C HIS A 102 -10.11 -1.84 4.46
N VAL A 103 -9.37 -0.91 3.87
CA VAL A 103 -7.99 -1.17 3.43
C VAL A 103 -7.06 -0.15 4.05
N GLU A 104 -6.09 -0.64 4.80
CA GLU A 104 -4.98 0.16 5.31
C GLU A 104 -3.76 -0.06 4.40
N ALA A 105 -3.32 1.01 3.74
CA ALA A 105 -2.21 0.98 2.79
C ALA A 105 -0.97 1.65 3.39
N TYR A 106 0.12 0.88 3.43
CA TYR A 106 1.42 1.25 3.94
C TYR A 106 2.43 1.25 2.79
N TYR A 107 3.20 2.33 2.66
CA TYR A 107 4.18 2.47 1.58
C TYR A 107 5.58 2.70 2.14
N PHE A 108 6.57 2.06 1.55
CA PHE A 108 7.97 2.12 1.96
C PHE A 108 8.85 2.36 0.74
N THR A 109 9.62 3.45 0.72
CA THR A 109 10.62 3.71 -0.32
C THR A 109 11.92 3.01 0.03
N VAL A 110 12.50 2.28 -0.91
CA VAL A 110 13.77 1.57 -0.75
C VAL A 110 14.84 2.29 -1.58
N SER A 111 15.94 2.66 -0.93
CA SER A 111 17.07 3.33 -1.59
C SER A 111 17.81 2.43 -2.57
N ASP A 112 18.57 3.04 -3.48
CA ASP A 112 19.40 2.31 -4.47
C ASP A 112 20.47 1.39 -3.85
N ASP A 113 20.94 1.70 -2.63
CA ASP A 113 21.85 0.82 -1.88
C ASP A 113 21.12 -0.39 -1.25
N GLY A 114 19.78 -0.38 -1.29
CA GLY A 114 18.91 -1.42 -0.76
C GLY A 114 18.71 -1.36 0.75
N ASP A 115 19.46 -0.57 1.51
CA ASP A 115 19.51 -0.62 2.98
C ASP A 115 18.62 0.42 3.65
N THR A 116 18.51 1.61 3.07
CA THR A 116 17.71 2.70 3.65
C THR A 116 16.25 2.56 3.23
N ILE A 117 15.37 2.45 4.22
CA ILE A 117 13.92 2.38 4.00
C ILE A 117 13.23 3.52 4.73
N VAL A 118 12.38 4.24 4.01
CA VAL A 118 11.57 5.34 4.57
C VAL A 118 10.09 5.06 4.36
N SER A 119 9.30 5.12 5.42
CA SER A 119 7.85 4.93 5.36
C SER A 119 7.13 6.23 5.01
N LEU A 120 6.14 6.15 4.13
CA LEU A 120 5.15 7.22 3.95
C LEU A 120 4.04 7.11 5.01
N PRO A 121 3.32 8.21 5.29
CA PRO A 121 2.13 8.16 6.12
C PRO A 121 1.10 7.13 5.61
N GLU A 122 0.51 6.38 6.53
CA GLU A 122 -0.57 5.42 6.26
C GLU A 122 -1.76 6.08 5.55
N LEU A 123 -2.36 5.35 4.60
CA LEU A 123 -3.62 5.71 3.98
C LEU A 123 -4.69 4.69 4.37
N LYS A 124 -5.89 5.18 4.71
CA LYS A 124 -7.04 4.31 5.02
C LYS A 124 -8.14 4.56 4.00
N ASN A 125 -8.62 3.47 3.40
CA ASN A 125 -9.72 3.47 2.44
C ASN A 125 -10.87 2.62 2.94
N VAL A 126 -12.09 3.03 2.58
CA VAL A 126 -13.31 2.30 2.91
C VAL A 126 -14.14 2.16 1.64
N TYR A 127 -14.40 0.92 1.25
CA TYR A 127 -15.17 0.57 0.07
C TYR A 127 -16.49 -0.08 0.49
N CYS A 128 -17.53 0.75 0.57
CA CYS A 128 -18.93 0.35 0.67
C CYS A 128 -19.58 0.25 -0.71
N GLU A 129 -20.85 -0.15 -0.76
CA GLU A 129 -21.68 -0.10 -1.98
C GLU A 129 -21.63 1.31 -2.61
N ASN A 130 -21.31 1.38 -3.91
CA ASN A 130 -21.15 2.62 -4.69
C ASN A 130 -19.92 3.50 -4.35
N SER A 131 -18.95 2.97 -3.61
CA SER A 131 -17.67 3.68 -3.41
C SER A 131 -16.96 3.87 -4.73
N ASN A 132 -16.61 5.13 -5.02
CA ASN A 132 -15.97 5.52 -6.27
C ASN A 132 -14.76 6.42 -6.03
N THR A 133 -14.18 6.35 -4.84
CA THR A 133 -13.01 7.15 -4.47
C THR A 133 -11.97 6.32 -3.78
N ASP A 134 -10.71 6.70 -3.96
CA ASP A 134 -9.59 6.04 -3.30
C ASP A 134 -8.50 7.06 -2.92
N PHE A 135 -7.95 6.95 -1.71
CA PHE A 135 -6.76 7.66 -1.29
C PHE A 135 -5.52 6.84 -1.61
N GLN A 136 -4.56 7.48 -2.28
CA GLN A 136 -3.42 6.76 -2.82
C GLN A 136 -2.22 7.72 -3.04
N TYR A 137 -1.00 7.17 -3.08
CA TYR A 137 0.19 7.92 -3.52
C TYR A 137 0.44 7.74 -5.02
N ILE A 138 0.76 8.81 -5.72
CA ILE A 138 1.22 8.79 -7.12
C ILE A 138 2.70 9.19 -7.14
N PHE A 139 3.52 8.34 -7.76
CA PHE A 139 4.95 8.53 -7.93
C PHE A 139 5.28 9.15 -9.31
N PRO A 140 6.47 9.77 -9.47
CA PRO A 140 6.84 10.46 -10.71
C PRO A 140 6.73 9.65 -12.00
N ASN A 141 6.98 8.33 -11.94
CA ASN A 141 6.91 7.45 -13.11
C ASN A 141 5.48 6.99 -13.46
N GLN A 142 4.46 7.38 -12.68
CA GLN A 142 3.08 6.99 -12.88
C GLN A 142 2.28 8.06 -13.63
N GLU A 143 1.08 7.70 -14.08
CA GLU A 143 0.13 8.66 -14.64
C GLU A 143 -0.19 9.74 -13.60
N TYR A 144 -0.17 11.02 -14.01
CA TYR A 144 -0.30 12.19 -13.13
C TYR A 144 0.88 12.45 -12.18
N GLY A 145 1.96 11.68 -12.27
CA GLY A 145 3.20 11.90 -11.51
C GLY A 145 3.87 13.24 -11.85
N ILE A 146 4.51 13.85 -10.85
CA ILE A 146 5.31 15.07 -10.99
C ILE A 146 6.75 14.72 -10.61
N GLN A 147 7.71 15.10 -11.46
CA GLN A 147 9.13 14.83 -11.22
C GLN A 147 9.59 15.38 -9.87
N GLY A 148 10.24 14.54 -9.06
CA GLY A 148 10.77 14.91 -7.73
C GLY A 148 9.74 14.92 -6.60
N ASN A 149 8.46 14.68 -6.88
CA ASN A 149 7.40 14.72 -5.89
C ASN A 149 6.67 13.38 -5.75
N ILE A 150 6.29 13.06 -4.52
CA ILE A 150 5.31 12.01 -4.21
C ILE A 150 3.99 12.71 -3.90
N LEU A 151 2.93 12.36 -4.62
CA LEU A 151 1.64 13.02 -4.51
C LEU A 151 0.66 12.16 -3.72
N GLN A 152 0.21 12.61 -2.55
CA GLN A 152 -0.96 12.03 -1.92
C GLN A 152 -2.22 12.57 -2.58
N THR A 153 -3.01 11.67 -3.14
CA THR A 153 -4.18 12.03 -3.94
C THR A 153 -5.45 11.35 -3.40
N GLN A 154 -6.58 11.95 -3.71
CA GLN A 154 -7.88 11.28 -3.69
C GLN A 154 -8.37 11.16 -5.13
N THR A 155 -8.40 9.95 -5.66
CA THR A 155 -8.85 9.69 -7.02
C THR A 155 -10.33 9.38 -7.02
N PHE A 156 -11.07 9.96 -7.95
CA PHE A 156 -12.50 9.73 -8.15
C PHE A 156 -12.70 9.00 -9.46
N TYR A 157 -13.51 7.95 -9.46
CA TYR A 157 -13.78 7.13 -10.64
C TYR A 157 -15.22 7.33 -11.14
N LYS A 158 -15.42 7.19 -12.45
CA LYS A 158 -16.74 7.19 -13.10
C LYS A 158 -17.45 5.84 -12.90
N ASN A 159 -16.67 4.76 -12.91
CA ASN A 159 -17.06 3.37 -12.64
C ASN A 159 -15.90 2.72 -11.85
N THR A 160 -15.76 1.40 -11.81
CA THR A 160 -14.70 0.74 -11.02
C THR A 160 -13.29 0.96 -11.54
N SER A 161 -13.11 1.57 -12.73
CA SER A 161 -11.81 1.61 -13.39
C SER A 161 -11.48 2.93 -14.10
N ASP A 162 -12.48 3.68 -14.56
CA ASP A 162 -12.28 4.90 -15.32
C ASP A 162 -12.12 6.10 -14.39
N ILE A 163 -10.95 6.73 -14.42
CA ILE A 163 -10.69 7.94 -13.64
C ILE A 163 -11.58 9.08 -14.15
N LYS A 164 -12.24 9.76 -13.21
CA LYS A 164 -12.99 10.99 -13.44
C LYS A 164 -12.09 12.22 -13.24
N TYR A 165 -11.41 12.27 -12.10
CA TYR A 165 -10.41 13.28 -11.76
C TYR A 165 -9.60 12.83 -10.54
N VAL A 166 -8.40 13.40 -10.37
CA VAL A 166 -7.49 13.16 -9.26
C VAL A 166 -7.38 14.45 -8.45
N ASN A 167 -7.65 14.40 -7.15
CA ASN A 167 -7.55 15.58 -6.29
C ASN A 167 -6.27 15.50 -5.45
N LEU A 168 -5.31 16.40 -5.69
CA LEU A 168 -4.09 16.48 -4.89
C LEU A 168 -4.42 16.94 -3.46
N LYS A 169 -4.03 16.14 -2.47
CA LYS A 169 -4.21 16.45 -1.05
C LYS A 169 -2.93 16.99 -0.43
N LYS A 170 -1.81 16.34 -0.72
CA LYS A 170 -0.48 16.73 -0.24
C LYS A 170 0.57 16.38 -1.28
N SER A 171 1.57 17.23 -1.41
CA SER A 171 2.79 16.94 -2.14
C SER A 171 3.91 16.72 -1.13
N PHE A 172 4.75 15.73 -1.38
CA PHE A 172 5.97 15.48 -0.63
C PHE A 172 7.15 15.62 -1.58
N GLU A 173 8.12 16.44 -1.20
CA GLU A 173 9.40 16.52 -1.88
C GLU A 173 10.32 15.42 -1.36
N TRP A 174 10.98 14.74 -2.29
CA TRP A 174 12.05 13.82 -1.96
C TRP A 174 13.40 14.54 -2.11
N THR A 175 14.11 14.72 -1.00
CA THR A 175 15.44 15.35 -1.01
C THR A 175 16.41 14.53 -0.17
N ASN A 176 17.44 13.93 -0.80
CA ASN A 176 18.57 13.28 -0.12
C ASN A 176 18.19 12.28 0.99
N GLY A 177 17.25 11.38 0.73
CA GLY A 177 16.85 10.37 1.72
C GLY A 177 15.81 10.84 2.73
N ALA A 178 15.33 12.09 2.63
CA ALA A 178 14.32 12.64 3.52
C ALA A 178 13.07 13.09 2.74
N ILE A 179 11.92 12.91 3.39
CA ILE A 179 10.62 13.32 2.88
C ILE A 179 10.25 14.63 3.57
N THR A 180 10.10 15.70 2.79
CA THR A 180 9.63 17.00 3.28
C THR A 180 8.24 17.29 2.72
N ILE A 181 7.36 17.85 3.55
CA ILE A 181 6.04 18.28 3.08
C ILE A 181 6.24 19.54 2.25
N ASP A 182 5.82 19.51 0.99
CA ASP A 182 5.73 20.70 0.16
C ASP A 182 4.39 21.39 0.45
N PRO A 183 4.39 22.60 1.05
CA PRO A 183 3.17 23.32 1.35
C PRO A 183 2.50 23.90 0.10
N SER A 184 3.14 23.83 -1.08
CA SER A 184 2.60 24.34 -2.32
C SER A 184 1.78 23.27 -3.05
N ASN A 185 0.55 23.67 -3.41
CA ASN A 185 -0.37 23.00 -4.34
C ASN A 185 -1.33 21.94 -3.76
N THR A 186 -2.53 22.40 -3.38
CA THR A 186 -3.76 21.62 -3.53
C THR A 186 -4.43 22.02 -4.84
N ILE A 187 -4.17 21.28 -5.92
CA ILE A 187 -4.78 21.50 -7.25
C ILE A 187 -5.45 20.20 -7.69
N ALA A 188 -6.66 20.29 -8.24
CA ALA A 188 -7.28 19.14 -8.89
C ALA A 188 -6.57 18.87 -10.23
N ILE A 189 -6.08 17.64 -10.41
CA ILE A 189 -5.49 17.15 -11.65
C ILE A 189 -6.60 16.42 -12.42
N THR A 190 -6.96 16.92 -13.60
CA THR A 190 -8.00 16.32 -14.44
C THR A 190 -7.39 15.45 -15.54
N SER A 191 -7.97 14.29 -15.80
CA SER A 191 -7.72 13.50 -17.01
C SER A 191 -8.30 14.24 -18.22
N ASN A 192 -7.52 14.44 -19.28
CA ASN A 192 -8.03 14.97 -20.56
C ASN A 192 -8.89 13.92 -21.29
#